data_AF-A0A933K145-F1
#
_entry.id   AF-A0A933K145-F1
#
_cell.length_a   1.000
_cell.length_b   1.000
_cell.length_c   1.000
_cell.angle_alpha   90.00
_cell.angle_beta   90.00
_cell.angle_gamma   90.00
#
_symmetry.space_group_name_H-M   'P 1'
#
loop_
_entity.id
_entity.type
_entity.pdbx_description
1 polymer ?
#
loop_
_entity_poly.entity_id
_entity_poly.type
_entity_poly.pdbx_seq_one_letter_code
_entity_poly.pdbx_strand_id
1 'polypeptide(L)'
;MVKKTPGPTKTTGRAKTKAGAKAGAKKERLVKCTGFTEREFEKHMKHVDKHGPGSANRCYLCHRSEKDASVCLDFTDEEVRTTELQFFEIHRNVGDLTFVFDLCFECALLLQPCSAE
;
A
#
# COMPACT_ATOMS: atom_id res chain seq x y z
N MET A 1 16.48 66.09 -15.84
CA MET A 1 17.86 66.26 -15.31
C MET A 1 17.90 65.84 -13.84
N VAL A 2 18.53 64.68 -13.61
CA VAL A 2 19.48 64.33 -12.52
C VAL A 2 19.30 64.92 -11.10
N LYS A 3 18.86 64.00 -10.20
CA LYS A 3 19.35 63.66 -8.83
C LYS A 3 19.27 64.69 -7.69
N LYS A 4 18.71 64.27 -6.54
CA LYS A 4 19.47 63.68 -5.40
C LYS A 4 18.55 63.30 -4.21
N THR A 5 18.60 62.01 -3.83
CA THR A 5 18.48 61.44 -2.46
C THR A 5 19.56 62.03 -1.52
N PRO A 6 19.63 61.80 -0.17
CA PRO A 6 19.15 60.62 0.59
C PRO A 6 18.67 60.88 2.06
N GLY A 7 18.25 59.82 2.75
CA GLY A 7 18.68 59.62 4.15
C GLY A 7 17.71 58.93 5.10
N PRO A 8 18.20 58.29 6.19
CA PRO A 8 17.77 56.97 6.64
C PRO A 8 16.97 56.99 7.96
N THR A 9 16.30 55.89 8.30
CA THR A 9 15.99 55.59 9.71
C THR A 9 15.97 54.09 10.01
N LYS A 10 16.83 53.72 10.96
CA LYS A 10 16.92 52.43 11.65
C LYS A 10 15.73 52.28 12.62
N THR A 11 15.26 51.05 12.83
CA THR A 11 14.91 50.46 14.16
C THR A 11 14.52 48.99 13.93
N THR A 12 15.38 48.02 14.27
CA THR A 12 15.37 47.23 15.52
C THR A 12 14.10 46.42 15.75
N GLY A 13 14.20 45.09 15.66
CA GLY A 13 13.09 44.20 16.01
C GLY A 13 13.32 42.74 15.64
N ARG A 14 14.29 42.11 16.30
CA ARG A 14 14.56 40.67 16.25
C ARG A 14 13.37 39.90 16.86
N ALA A 15 12.47 39.37 16.06
CA ALA A 15 11.58 38.29 16.48
C ALA A 15 12.10 36.96 15.93
N LYS A 16 13.00 36.33 16.70
CA LYS A 16 13.29 34.90 16.57
C LYS A 16 12.07 34.14 17.10
N THR A 17 11.16 33.75 16.23
CA THR A 17 10.23 32.64 16.56
C THR A 17 10.97 31.33 16.36
N LYS A 18 11.67 30.88 17.40
CA LYS A 18 11.91 29.46 17.64
C LYS A 18 10.62 28.86 18.20
N ALA A 19 9.92 28.04 17.42
CA ALA A 19 9.02 26.96 17.86
C ALA A 19 8.27 26.47 16.60
N GLY A 20 8.25 25.20 16.21
CA GLY A 20 8.92 24.04 16.74
C GLY A 20 9.53 23.25 15.58
N ALA A 21 10.58 22.49 15.89
CA ALA A 21 10.85 21.30 15.12
C ALA A 21 9.52 20.55 15.05
N LYS A 22 8.89 20.47 13.87
CA LYS A 22 7.85 19.47 13.64
C LYS A 22 8.49 18.17 14.08
N ALA A 23 7.99 17.60 15.17
CA ALA A 23 8.34 16.25 15.59
C ALA A 23 8.29 15.43 14.31
N GLY A 24 9.45 14.94 13.87
CA GLY A 24 9.55 14.26 12.59
C GLY A 24 8.52 13.16 12.62
N ALA A 25 7.47 13.29 11.80
CA ALA A 25 6.49 12.24 11.65
C ALA A 25 7.31 11.00 11.32
N LYS A 26 7.34 10.04 12.26
CA LYS A 26 8.12 8.81 12.09
C LYS A 26 7.57 8.20 10.81
N LYS A 27 8.36 8.24 9.73
CA LYS A 27 7.91 7.88 8.40
C LYS A 27 7.62 6.39 8.45
N GLU A 28 6.35 6.03 8.61
CA GLU A 28 5.90 4.64 8.55
C GLU A 28 6.40 4.06 7.24
N ARG A 29 7.12 2.94 7.35
CA ARG A 29 7.68 2.27 6.18
C ARG A 29 6.70 1.19 5.76
N LEU A 30 6.15 1.35 4.56
CA LEU A 30 5.23 0.38 3.99
C LEU A 30 6.01 -0.72 3.26
N VAL A 31 5.69 -1.98 3.58
CA VAL A 31 6.27 -3.17 2.96
C VAL A 31 5.14 -3.94 2.29
N LYS A 32 5.13 -4.00 0.95
CA LYS A 32 4.12 -4.78 0.21
C LYS A 32 4.56 -6.24 0.10
N CYS A 33 3.71 -7.14 0.58
CA CYS A 33 3.88 -8.58 0.56
C CYS A 33 3.12 -9.16 -0.63
N THR A 34 3.86 -9.42 -1.72
CA THR A 34 3.29 -9.63 -3.05
C THR A 34 2.89 -11.07 -3.38
N GLY A 35 3.24 -12.05 -2.53
CA GLY A 35 2.99 -13.47 -2.79
C GLY A 35 3.86 -14.06 -3.91
N PHE A 36 4.84 -13.32 -4.40
CA PHE A 36 5.80 -13.82 -5.38
C PHE A 36 6.97 -14.51 -4.68
N THR A 37 7.40 -15.65 -5.24
CA THR A 37 8.75 -16.15 -4.99
C THR A 37 9.78 -15.20 -5.62
N GLU A 38 11.03 -15.26 -5.16
CA GLU A 38 12.14 -14.43 -5.70
C GLU A 38 12.24 -14.54 -7.23
N ARG A 39 12.14 -15.76 -7.76
CA ARG A 39 12.16 -16.01 -9.21
C ARG A 39 10.98 -15.38 -9.95
N GLU A 40 9.80 -15.39 -9.36
CA GLU A 40 8.61 -14.78 -9.96
C GLU A 40 8.68 -13.26 -9.88
N PHE A 41 9.19 -12.73 -8.77
CA PHE A 41 9.41 -11.31 -8.59
C PHE A 41 10.40 -10.76 -9.64
N GLU A 42 11.51 -11.45 -9.88
CA GLU A 42 12.45 -11.06 -10.94
C GLU A 42 11.81 -11.06 -12.33
N LYS A 43 11.01 -12.07 -12.65
CA LYS A 43 10.26 -12.12 -13.92
C LYS A 43 9.27 -10.97 -14.02
N HIS A 44 8.61 -10.66 -12.91
CA HIS A 44 7.62 -9.59 -12.84
C HIS A 44 8.27 -8.22 -13.04
N MET A 45 9.38 -7.93 -12.35
CA MET A 45 10.15 -6.69 -12.54
C MET A 45 10.60 -6.52 -13.99
N LYS A 46 11.13 -7.59 -14.61
CA LYS A 46 11.51 -7.58 -16.04
C LYS A 46 10.31 -7.32 -16.97
N HIS A 47 9.10 -7.73 -16.57
CA HIS A 47 7.89 -7.47 -17.34
C HIS A 47 7.45 -6.01 -17.18
N VAL A 48 7.48 -5.47 -15.95
CA VAL A 48 7.15 -4.07 -15.65
C VAL A 48 8.08 -3.12 -16.41
N ASP A 49 9.38 -3.41 -16.43
CA ASP A 49 10.38 -2.62 -17.17
C ASP A 49 10.10 -2.58 -18.68
N LYS A 50 9.51 -3.63 -19.24
CA LYS A 50 9.29 -3.80 -20.69
C LYS A 50 7.91 -3.37 -21.17
N HIS A 51 6.89 -3.52 -20.34
CA HIS A 51 5.48 -3.40 -20.73
C HIS A 51 4.70 -2.40 -19.86
N GLY A 52 5.34 -1.77 -18.87
CA GLY A 52 4.69 -0.87 -17.93
C GLY A 52 4.05 -1.60 -16.73
N PRO A 53 3.44 -0.85 -15.79
CA PRO A 53 2.86 -1.41 -14.57
C PRO A 53 1.58 -2.20 -14.90
N GLY A 54 1.74 -3.46 -15.26
CA GLY A 54 0.68 -4.46 -15.33
C GLY A 54 0.94 -5.53 -14.29
N SER A 55 0.61 -5.29 -13.02
CA SER A 55 0.70 -6.33 -12.00
C SER A 55 -0.59 -7.13 -11.97
N ALA A 56 -0.49 -8.41 -12.32
CA ALA A 56 -1.47 -9.38 -11.87
C ALA A 56 -1.34 -9.50 -10.35
N ASN A 57 -2.35 -9.04 -9.61
CA ASN A 57 -2.40 -9.25 -8.17
C ASN A 57 -2.44 -10.76 -7.90
N ARG A 58 -1.68 -11.19 -6.90
CA ARG A 58 -1.66 -12.58 -6.46
C ARG A 58 -1.88 -12.64 -4.97
N CYS A 59 -2.54 -13.71 -4.54
CA CYS A 59 -2.81 -13.93 -3.13
C CYS A 59 -1.48 -14.21 -2.45
N TYR A 60 -1.16 -13.48 -1.40
CA TYR A 60 0.05 -13.70 -0.63
C TYR A 60 0.15 -15.13 -0.08
N LEU A 61 -0.99 -15.76 0.26
CA LEU A 61 -1.01 -17.10 0.85
C LEU A 61 -1.08 -18.24 -0.18
N CYS A 62 -2.02 -18.18 -1.12
CA CYS A 62 -2.24 -19.29 -2.06
C CYS A 62 -1.63 -19.06 -3.45
N HIS A 63 -1.04 -17.88 -3.69
CA HIS A 63 -0.38 -17.47 -4.94
C HIS A 63 -1.28 -17.50 -6.20
N ARG A 64 -2.58 -17.71 -6.03
CA ARG A 64 -3.58 -17.59 -7.09
C ARG A 64 -3.75 -16.13 -7.51
N SER A 65 -4.03 -15.90 -8.78
CA SER A 65 -4.24 -14.61 -9.43
C SER A 65 -5.71 -14.37 -9.72
N GLU A 66 -6.08 -13.13 -10.08
CA GLU A 66 -7.45 -12.76 -10.50
C GLU A 66 -8.01 -13.63 -11.64
N LYS A 67 -7.13 -14.21 -12.46
CA LYS A 67 -7.49 -15.07 -13.60
C LYS A 67 -7.78 -16.53 -13.21
N ASP A 68 -7.44 -16.94 -11.98
CA ASP A 68 -7.68 -18.31 -11.53
C ASP A 68 -9.12 -18.47 -11.03
N ALA A 69 -9.81 -19.53 -11.47
CA ALA A 69 -11.23 -19.74 -11.17
C ALA A 69 -11.49 -20.01 -9.68
N SER A 70 -12.25 -19.15 -8.99
CA SER A 70 -12.76 -19.43 -7.63
C SER A 70 -14.00 -20.33 -7.71
N VAL A 71 -14.14 -21.27 -6.77
CA VAL A 71 -15.34 -22.10 -6.68
C VAL A 71 -16.29 -21.46 -5.68
N CYS A 72 -17.39 -20.89 -6.17
CA CYS A 72 -18.49 -20.46 -5.32
C CYS A 72 -19.55 -21.57 -5.30
N LEU A 73 -19.74 -22.19 -4.13
CA LEU A 73 -20.82 -23.14 -3.90
C LEU A 73 -22.05 -22.37 -3.44
N ASP A 74 -23.02 -22.23 -4.33
CA ASP A 74 -24.34 -21.71 -3.97
C ASP A 74 -25.20 -22.88 -3.48
N PHE A 75 -25.54 -22.89 -2.19
CA PHE A 75 -26.36 -23.94 -1.58
C PHE A 75 -27.85 -23.79 -1.89
N THR A 76 -28.27 -22.69 -2.54
CA THR A 76 -29.67 -22.45 -2.89
C THR A 76 -30.04 -22.87 -4.30
N ASP A 77 -29.10 -22.80 -5.25
CA ASP A 77 -29.37 -23.03 -6.68
C ASP A 77 -28.88 -24.40 -7.22
N GLU A 78 -28.23 -25.25 -6.41
CA GLU A 78 -27.55 -26.49 -6.87
C GLU A 78 -26.56 -26.27 -8.05
N GLU A 79 -26.15 -25.03 -8.30
CA GLU A 79 -25.23 -24.65 -9.38
C GLU A 79 -23.85 -24.27 -8.85
N VAL A 80 -22.80 -24.83 -9.45
CA VAL A 80 -21.42 -24.40 -9.21
C VAL A 80 -21.11 -23.23 -10.12
N ARG A 81 -20.93 -22.03 -9.55
CA ARG A 81 -20.51 -20.84 -10.31
C ARG A 81 -19.02 -20.59 -10.10
N THR A 82 -18.29 -20.46 -11.20
CA THR A 82 -16.90 -20.00 -11.17
C THR A 82 -16.88 -18.49 -11.26
N THR A 83 -16.44 -17.81 -10.20
CA THR A 83 -16.27 -16.36 -10.20
C THR A 83 -14.80 -16.00 -10.31
N GLU A 84 -14.51 -14.78 -10.78
CA GLU A 84 -13.16 -14.22 -10.66
C GLU A 84 -12.79 -14.10 -9.17
N LEU A 85 -11.50 -14.31 -8.86
CA LEU A 85 -11.00 -14.14 -7.51
C LEU A 85 -10.99 -12.67 -7.13
N GLN A 86 -11.65 -12.33 -6.02
CA GLN A 86 -11.58 -11.01 -5.43
C GLN A 86 -10.41 -10.93 -4.44
N PHE A 87 -9.68 -9.82 -4.48
CA PHE A 87 -8.54 -9.54 -3.61
C PHE A 87 -8.84 -8.40 -2.63
N PHE A 88 -8.30 -8.52 -1.42
CA PHE A 88 -8.43 -7.56 -0.34
C PHE A 88 -7.04 -7.19 0.18
N GLU A 89 -6.82 -5.90 0.39
CA GLU A 89 -5.62 -5.41 1.06
C GLU A 89 -5.77 -5.52 2.58
N ILE A 90 -4.93 -6.35 3.20
CA ILE A 90 -4.86 -6.50 4.65
C ILE A 90 -3.59 -5.84 5.17
N HIS A 91 -3.75 -4.91 6.10
CA HIS A 91 -2.66 -4.15 6.69
C HIS A 91 -2.33 -4.69 8.08
N ARG A 92 -1.06 -4.97 8.35
CA ARG A 92 -0.57 -5.37 9.68
C ARG A 92 0.62 -4.51 10.09
N ASN A 93 0.51 -3.89 11.26
CA ASN A 93 1.55 -3.04 11.81
C ASN A 93 2.46 -3.85 12.75
N VAL A 94 3.77 -3.77 12.52
CA VAL A 94 4.80 -4.36 13.39
C VAL A 94 5.85 -3.29 13.65
N GLY A 95 5.82 -2.70 14.85
CA GLY A 95 6.69 -1.57 15.18
C GLY A 95 6.37 -0.34 14.32
N ASP A 96 7.34 0.11 13.54
CA ASP A 96 7.23 1.22 12.58
C ASP A 96 7.06 0.78 11.12
N LEU A 97 6.81 -0.51 10.92
CA LEU A 97 6.54 -1.11 9.61
C LEU A 97 5.05 -1.43 9.46
N THR A 98 4.50 -1.12 8.29
CA THR A 98 3.16 -1.55 7.87
C THR A 98 3.32 -2.53 6.73
N PHE A 99 2.96 -3.79 6.99
CA PHE A 99 2.92 -4.83 5.99
C PHE A 99 1.55 -4.84 5.30
N VAL A 100 1.55 -4.78 3.97
CA VAL A 100 0.34 -4.81 3.14
C VAL A 100 0.31 -6.13 2.38
N PHE A 101 -0.72 -6.94 2.64
CA PHE A 101 -0.93 -8.24 2.01
C PHE A 101 -2.12 -8.18 1.08
N ASP A 102 -1.94 -8.61 -0.17
CA ASP A 102 -3.05 -8.87 -1.07
C ASP A 102 -3.53 -10.30 -0.82
N LEU A 103 -4.75 -10.49 -0.31
CA LEU A 103 -5.32 -11.80 -0.03
C LEU A 103 -6.59 -12.03 -0.82
N CYS A 104 -6.77 -13.23 -1.38
CA CYS A 104 -8.05 -13.57 -1.98
C CYS A 104 -9.14 -13.72 -0.91
N PHE A 105 -10.40 -13.55 -1.29
CA PHE A 105 -11.56 -13.71 -0.41
C PHE A 105 -11.50 -14.97 0.46
N GLU A 106 -11.24 -16.12 -0.18
CA GLU A 106 -11.16 -17.42 0.47
C GLU A 106 -10.13 -17.44 1.60
N CYS A 107 -8.92 -16.93 1.35
CA CYS A 107 -7.86 -16.86 2.36
C CYS A 107 -8.16 -15.80 3.44
N ALA A 108 -8.79 -14.68 3.07
CA ALA A 108 -9.19 -13.67 4.04
C ALA A 108 -10.25 -14.20 5.01
N LEU A 109 -11.21 -15.00 4.50
CA LEU A 109 -12.25 -15.67 5.30
C LEU A 109 -11.63 -16.64 6.31
N LEU A 110 -10.69 -17.49 5.88
CA LEU A 110 -10.02 -18.46 6.76
C LEU A 110 -9.17 -17.81 7.86
N LEU A 111 -8.73 -16.57 7.68
CA LEU A 111 -7.96 -15.81 8.66
C LEU A 111 -8.83 -15.01 9.63
N GLN A 112 -10.16 -14.99 9.45
CA GLN A 112 -11.03 -14.34 10.41
C GLN A 112 -10.88 -15.03 11.77
N PRO A 113 -10.73 -14.27 12.86
CA PRO A 113 -10.65 -14.86 14.19
C PRO A 113 -11.94 -15.66 14.42
N CYS A 114 -11.78 -16.96 14.65
CA CYS A 114 -12.89 -17.81 15.05
C CYS A 114 -13.34 -17.30 16.42
N SER A 115 -14.48 -16.62 16.48
CA SER A 115 -15.15 -16.32 17.74
C SER A 115 -15.62 -17.66 18.29
N ALA A 116 -14.77 -18.31 19.08
CA ALA A 116 -15.18 -19.41 19.92
C ALA A 116 -16.11 -18.81 20.99
N GLU A 117 -17.41 -18.96 20.78
CA GLU A 117 -18.43 -18.80 21.82
C GLU A 117 -18.48 -20.04 22.72
#